data_AF-A0A960XQU8-F1
#
_entry.id   AF-A0A960XQU8-F1
#
_cell.length_a   1.000
_cell.length_b   1.000
_cell.length_c   1.000
_cell.angle_alpha   90.00
_cell.angle_beta   90.00
_cell.angle_gamma   90.00
#
_symmetry.space_group_name_H-M   'P 1'
#
loop_
_entity.id
_entity.type
_entity.pdbx_description
1 polymer ?
#
loop_
_entity_poly.entity_id
_entity_poly.type
_entity_poly.pdbx_seq_one_letter_code
_entity_poly.pdbx_strand_id
1 'polypeptide(L)'
;EEENVGLTSKESAQKKTNTDLQEQLTSKKDKAAANKEELDKIRAQTAGIGNLSELATKIKAINEELIGLRDSIATTEAQLANVTAQNNATDASVKAAKDKLDYLTSSRSLPNLSTRIRSIYPNWGFVTLAAGDTSGVVANSTLDVVRDGSTIAKLLVTGVERNTASASIVPDSVTEDTTLMVGDRVIPGTKSSSKAESN
;
A
#
# COMPACT_ATOMS: atom_id res chain seq x y z
N GLU A 1 14.75 -110.06 35.66
CA GLU A 1 15.57 -109.24 34.73
C GLU A 1 14.77 -108.15 34.00
N GLU A 2 13.48 -108.33 33.72
CA GLU A 2 12.67 -107.34 32.97
C GLU A 2 12.50 -105.96 33.65
N GLU A 3 12.40 -105.91 34.98
CA GLU A 3 12.19 -104.66 35.71
C GLU A 3 13.40 -103.70 35.63
N ASN A 4 14.61 -104.27 35.54
CA ASN A 4 15.86 -103.50 35.46
C ASN A 4 16.05 -102.86 34.07
N VAL A 5 15.61 -103.54 33.00
CA VAL A 5 15.66 -103.04 31.62
C VAL A 5 14.65 -101.91 31.39
N GLY A 6 13.46 -101.99 32.01
CA GLY A 6 12.46 -100.92 31.99
C GLY A 6 12.87 -99.65 32.76
N LEU A 7 13.63 -99.80 33.84
CA LEU A 7 14.20 -98.68 34.59
C LEU A 7 15.34 -98.00 33.82
N THR A 8 16.21 -98.79 33.16
CA THR A 8 17.34 -98.27 32.38
C THR A 8 16.87 -97.44 31.16
N SER A 9 15.79 -97.85 30.51
CA SER A 9 15.20 -97.10 29.38
C SER A 9 14.53 -95.79 29.82
N LYS A 10 13.84 -95.77 30.96
CA LYS A 10 13.29 -94.54 31.56
C LYS A 10 14.37 -93.56 32.00
N GLU A 11 15.47 -94.05 32.58
CA GLU A 11 16.61 -93.22 32.98
C GLU A 11 17.29 -92.56 31.78
N SER A 12 17.45 -93.31 30.67
CA SER A 12 17.97 -92.78 29.40
C SER A 12 17.06 -91.71 28.80
N ALA A 13 15.74 -91.93 28.80
CA ALA A 13 14.76 -90.95 28.34
C ALA A 13 14.78 -89.67 29.21
N GLN A 14 14.85 -89.81 30.53
CA GLN A 14 14.91 -88.67 31.45
C GLN A 14 16.20 -87.87 31.30
N LYS A 15 17.34 -88.53 31.08
CA LYS A 15 18.62 -87.85 30.78
C LYS A 15 18.51 -87.02 29.50
N LYS A 16 17.90 -87.56 28.44
CA LYS A 16 17.68 -86.86 27.17
C LYS A 16 16.75 -85.64 27.33
N THR A 17 15.70 -85.76 28.14
CA THR A 17 14.81 -84.63 28.46
C THR A 17 15.53 -83.57 29.29
N ASN A 18 16.36 -83.96 30.26
CA ASN A 18 17.13 -83.01 31.06
C ASN A 18 18.18 -82.27 30.22
N THR A 19 18.83 -82.93 29.26
CA THR A 19 19.77 -82.26 28.35
C THR A 19 19.04 -81.28 27.42
N ASP A 20 17.89 -81.67 26.85
CA ASP A 20 17.08 -80.78 26.00
C ASP A 20 16.56 -79.57 26.80
N LEU A 21 16.10 -79.78 28.04
CA LEU A 21 15.70 -78.69 28.93
C LEU A 21 16.87 -77.75 29.29
N GLN A 22 18.09 -78.28 29.48
CA GLN A 22 19.28 -77.47 29.71
C GLN A 22 19.67 -76.65 28.47
N GLU A 23 19.57 -77.24 27.26
CA GLU A 23 19.80 -76.55 25.99
C GLU A 23 18.74 -75.45 25.74
N GLN A 24 17.48 -75.72 26.06
CA GLN A 24 16.42 -74.70 25.98
C GLN A 24 16.60 -73.58 27.01
N LEU A 25 17.03 -73.91 28.24
CA LEU A 25 17.26 -72.93 29.29
C LEU A 25 18.42 -72.00 28.93
N THR A 26 19.52 -72.55 28.41
CA THR A 26 20.67 -71.77 27.92
C THR A 26 20.25 -70.89 26.76
N SER A 27 19.57 -71.43 25.75
CA SER A 27 19.04 -70.65 24.62
C SER A 27 18.11 -69.50 25.05
N LYS A 28 17.18 -69.74 25.99
CA LYS A 28 16.29 -68.69 26.50
C LYS A 28 17.03 -67.63 27.31
N LYS A 29 18.06 -68.03 28.06
CA LYS A 29 18.88 -67.10 28.84
C LYS A 29 19.69 -66.19 27.92
N ASP A 30 20.24 -66.74 26.84
CA ASP A 30 20.99 -65.97 25.83
C ASP A 30 20.06 -64.99 25.09
N LYS A 31 18.84 -65.44 24.72
CA LYS A 31 17.82 -64.55 24.13
C LYS A 31 17.40 -63.44 25.09
N ALA A 32 17.22 -63.74 26.38
CA ALA A 32 16.87 -62.73 27.38
C ALA A 32 17.99 -61.71 27.58
N ALA A 33 19.26 -62.14 27.53
CA ALA A 33 20.42 -61.25 27.59
C ALA A 33 20.51 -60.34 26.35
N ALA A 34 20.35 -60.91 25.15
CA ALA A 34 20.33 -60.13 23.90
C ALA A 34 19.19 -59.10 23.87
N ASN A 35 17.97 -59.51 24.25
CA ASN A 35 16.82 -58.61 24.31
C ASN A 35 17.02 -57.49 25.34
N LYS A 36 17.72 -57.77 26.44
CA LYS A 36 18.04 -56.76 27.46
C LYS A 36 19.02 -55.73 26.92
N GLU A 37 20.06 -56.14 26.18
CA GLU A 37 20.96 -55.21 25.51
C GLU A 37 20.25 -54.35 24.46
N GLU A 38 19.34 -54.92 23.67
CA GLU A 38 18.52 -54.16 22.72
C GLU A 38 17.63 -53.13 23.44
N LEU A 39 16.99 -53.53 24.54
CA LEU A 39 16.19 -52.61 25.36
C LEU A 39 17.03 -51.47 25.94
N ASP A 40 18.24 -51.75 26.41
CA ASP A 40 19.12 -50.73 26.97
C ASP A 40 19.65 -49.77 25.88
N LYS A 41 19.95 -50.28 24.67
CA LYS A 41 20.27 -49.44 23.50
C LYS A 41 19.11 -48.54 23.10
N ILE A 42 17.89 -49.09 23.02
CA ILE A 42 16.67 -48.33 22.71
C ILE A 42 16.44 -47.26 23.77
N ARG A 43 16.59 -47.59 25.06
CA ARG A 43 16.47 -46.63 26.17
C ARG A 43 17.51 -45.51 26.07
N ALA A 44 18.77 -45.84 25.77
CA ALA A 44 19.82 -44.85 25.59
C ALA A 44 19.53 -43.92 24.39
N GLN A 45 19.04 -44.46 23.28
CA GLN A 45 18.64 -43.67 22.10
C GLN A 45 17.41 -42.80 22.36
N THR A 46 16.48 -43.25 23.21
CA THR A 46 15.24 -42.53 23.50
C THR A 46 15.41 -41.52 24.65
N ALA A 47 16.46 -41.65 25.48
CA ALA A 47 16.73 -40.75 26.60
C ALA A 47 16.93 -39.28 26.19
N GLY A 48 17.45 -39.03 24.98
CA GLY A 48 17.64 -37.67 24.44
C GLY A 48 16.36 -37.03 23.87
N ILE A 49 15.30 -37.80 23.66
CA ILE A 49 14.07 -37.34 22.98
C ILE A 49 13.05 -36.76 24.00
N GLY A 50 13.33 -36.88 25.30
CA GLY A 50 12.35 -36.53 26.34
C GLY A 50 11.14 -37.46 26.32
N ASN A 51 10.15 -37.22 27.20
CA ASN A 51 8.90 -37.98 27.15
C ASN A 51 8.16 -37.66 25.85
N LEU A 52 7.87 -38.67 25.03
CA LEU A 52 7.09 -38.53 23.79
C LEU A 52 5.76 -37.80 24.02
N SER A 53 5.18 -37.95 25.21
CA SER A 53 3.98 -37.21 25.65
C SER A 53 4.21 -35.70 25.76
N GLU A 54 5.38 -35.25 26.23
CA GLU A 54 5.73 -33.83 26.31
C GLU A 54 6.01 -33.22 24.94
N LEU A 55 6.57 -34.03 24.03
CA LEU A 55 6.75 -33.60 22.64
C LEU A 55 5.40 -33.46 21.93
N ALA A 56 4.49 -34.41 22.14
CA ALA A 56 3.13 -34.35 21.58
C ALA A 56 2.34 -33.14 22.11
N THR A 57 2.45 -32.81 23.39
CA THR A 57 1.81 -31.61 23.96
C THR A 57 2.42 -30.33 23.41
N LYS A 58 3.75 -30.23 23.29
CA LYS A 58 4.42 -29.08 22.66
C LYS A 58 4.03 -28.90 21.19
N ILE A 59 3.98 -29.99 20.40
CA ILE A 59 3.53 -29.94 19.01
C ILE A 59 2.09 -29.44 18.91
N LYS A 60 1.21 -29.89 19.82
CA LYS A 60 -0.18 -29.42 19.84
C LYS A 60 -0.26 -27.93 20.18
N ALA A 61 0.46 -27.47 21.20
CA ALA A 61 0.51 -26.06 21.57
C ALA A 61 1.07 -25.18 20.44
N ILE A 62 2.16 -25.60 19.79
CA ILE A 62 2.74 -24.89 18.65
C ILE A 62 1.73 -24.83 17.48
N ASN A 63 1.00 -25.90 17.20
CA ASN A 63 -0.01 -25.88 16.15
C ASN A 63 -1.17 -24.93 16.48
N GLU A 64 -1.62 -24.89 17.75
CA GLU A 64 -2.63 -23.95 18.22
C GLU A 64 -2.15 -22.50 18.09
N GLU A 65 -0.92 -22.20 18.50
CA GLU A 65 -0.28 -20.89 18.30
C GLU A 65 -0.17 -20.53 16.82
N LEU A 66 0.23 -21.48 15.97
CA LEU A 66 0.40 -21.27 14.54
C LEU A 66 -0.94 -20.97 13.84
N ILE A 67 -2.03 -21.61 14.27
CA ILE A 67 -3.39 -21.25 13.84
C ILE A 67 -3.74 -19.83 14.31
N GLY A 68 -3.51 -19.50 15.57
CA GLY A 68 -3.77 -18.16 16.10
C GLY A 68 -2.98 -17.05 15.39
N LEU A 69 -1.71 -17.29 15.05
CA LEU A 69 -0.90 -16.37 14.25
C LEU A 69 -1.44 -16.22 12.83
N ARG A 70 -1.93 -17.30 12.19
CA ARG A 70 -2.55 -17.22 10.86
C ARG A 70 -3.81 -16.35 10.87
N ASP A 71 -4.67 -16.53 11.87
CA ASP A 71 -5.88 -15.72 12.02
C ASP A 71 -5.54 -14.24 12.28
N SER A 72 -4.47 -13.98 13.06
CA SER A 72 -3.95 -12.63 13.29
C SER A 72 -3.40 -11.99 12.01
N ILE A 73 -2.67 -12.74 11.18
CA ILE A 73 -2.19 -12.28 9.87
C ILE A 73 -3.38 -11.94 8.96
N ALA A 74 -4.38 -12.82 8.85
CA ALA A 74 -5.57 -12.55 8.04
C ALA A 74 -6.32 -11.29 8.52
N THR A 75 -6.41 -11.09 9.83
CA THR A 75 -7.05 -9.90 10.41
C THR A 75 -6.25 -8.62 10.12
N THR A 76 -4.93 -8.67 10.26
CA THR A 76 -4.06 -7.51 10.01
C THR A 76 -3.98 -7.15 8.53
N GLU A 77 -3.99 -8.14 7.63
CA GLU A 77 -4.10 -7.91 6.18
C GLU A 77 -5.43 -7.23 5.82
N ALA A 78 -6.54 -7.66 6.41
CA ALA A 78 -7.84 -7.02 6.22
C ALA A 78 -7.86 -5.57 6.74
N GLN A 79 -7.25 -5.33 7.90
CA GLN A 79 -7.09 -3.97 8.44
C GLN A 79 -6.21 -3.09 7.53
N LEU A 80 -5.10 -3.63 7.03
CA LEU A 80 -4.20 -2.93 6.11
C LEU A 80 -4.95 -2.54 4.84
N ALA A 81 -5.68 -3.46 4.22
CA ALA A 81 -6.47 -3.19 3.02
C ALA A 81 -7.51 -2.09 3.26
N ASN A 82 -8.20 -2.12 4.41
CA ASN A 82 -9.18 -1.09 4.77
C ASN A 82 -8.51 0.28 4.98
N VAL A 83 -7.39 0.35 5.71
CA VAL A 83 -6.65 1.61 5.94
C VAL A 83 -6.10 2.15 4.63
N THR A 84 -5.56 1.32 3.74
CA THR A 84 -5.11 1.74 2.41
C THR A 84 -6.27 2.32 1.59
N ALA A 85 -7.45 1.68 1.61
CA ALA A 85 -8.63 2.21 0.93
C ALA A 85 -9.08 3.57 1.50
N GLN A 86 -9.08 3.72 2.84
CA GLN A 86 -9.40 4.97 3.51
C GLN A 86 -8.40 6.08 3.17
N ASN A 87 -7.11 5.76 3.12
CA ASN A 87 -6.06 6.72 2.78
C ASN A 87 -6.24 7.22 1.34
N ASN A 88 -6.47 6.32 0.38
CA ASN A 88 -6.73 6.69 -1.01
C ASN A 88 -7.98 7.57 -1.17
N ALA A 89 -9.05 7.27 -0.44
CA ALA A 89 -10.27 8.08 -0.44
C ALA A 89 -10.03 9.47 0.17
N THR A 90 -9.21 9.54 1.23
CA THR A 90 -8.83 10.81 1.88
C THR A 90 -7.95 11.64 0.95
N ASP A 91 -6.96 11.05 0.30
CA ASP A 91 -6.10 11.74 -0.67
C ASP A 91 -6.90 12.31 -1.84
N ALA A 92 -7.87 11.54 -2.36
CA ALA A 92 -8.79 12.04 -3.39
C ALA A 92 -9.61 13.25 -2.90
N SER A 93 -10.08 13.19 -1.65
CA SER A 93 -10.83 14.28 -1.01
C SER A 93 -9.98 15.53 -0.79
N VAL A 94 -8.73 15.35 -0.33
CA VAL A 94 -7.75 16.43 -0.15
C VAL A 94 -7.43 17.08 -1.49
N LYS A 95 -7.23 16.29 -2.55
CA LYS A 95 -6.98 16.83 -3.89
C LYS A 95 -8.18 17.65 -4.40
N ALA A 96 -9.40 17.13 -4.28
CA ALA A 96 -10.60 17.86 -4.68
C ALA A 96 -10.79 19.15 -3.86
N ALA A 97 -10.51 19.12 -2.56
CA ALA A 97 -10.56 20.31 -1.70
C ALA A 97 -9.49 21.35 -2.08
N LYS A 98 -8.27 20.90 -2.40
CA LYS A 98 -7.20 21.77 -2.92
C LYS A 98 -7.58 22.40 -4.26
N ASP A 99 -8.08 21.61 -5.21
CA ASP A 99 -8.51 22.12 -6.51
C ASP A 99 -9.62 23.18 -6.36
N LYS A 100 -10.57 22.95 -5.44
CA LYS A 100 -11.62 23.91 -5.11
C LYS A 100 -11.07 25.16 -4.42
N LEU A 101 -10.14 25.01 -3.48
CA LEU A 101 -9.51 26.14 -2.81
C LEU A 101 -8.67 26.96 -3.79
N ASP A 102 -7.91 26.31 -4.66
CA ASP A 102 -7.14 26.97 -5.72
C ASP A 102 -8.08 27.74 -6.64
N TYR A 103 -9.22 27.19 -7.04
CA TYR A 103 -10.21 27.92 -7.83
C TYR A 103 -10.74 29.17 -7.12
N LEU A 104 -11.08 29.06 -5.83
CA LEU A 104 -11.61 30.17 -5.04
C LEU A 104 -10.55 31.24 -4.71
N THR A 105 -9.31 30.83 -4.45
CA THR A 105 -8.22 31.71 -4.02
C THR A 105 -7.42 32.30 -5.18
N SER A 106 -7.47 31.68 -6.37
CA SER A 106 -6.67 32.11 -7.51
C SER A 106 -7.03 33.49 -8.04
N SER A 107 -8.09 34.15 -7.53
CA SER A 107 -8.58 35.44 -8.06
C SER A 107 -8.64 35.38 -9.59
N ARG A 108 -9.22 34.31 -10.16
CA ARG A 108 -9.24 34.08 -11.60
C ARG A 108 -10.63 34.29 -12.14
N SER A 109 -10.69 34.94 -13.30
CA SER A 109 -11.90 34.99 -14.09
C SER A 109 -12.31 33.59 -14.58
N LEU A 110 -13.61 33.36 -14.79
CA LEU A 110 -14.17 32.05 -15.14
C LEU A 110 -13.49 31.46 -16.39
N PRO A 111 -13.18 30.16 -16.45
CA PRO A 111 -12.47 29.54 -17.58
C PRO A 111 -13.15 29.71 -18.95
N ASN A 112 -14.47 29.91 -18.96
CA ASN A 112 -15.28 30.11 -20.16
C ASN A 112 -15.49 31.60 -20.51
N LEU A 113 -14.88 32.54 -19.77
CA LEU A 113 -14.94 33.96 -20.08
C LEU A 113 -14.33 34.19 -21.47
N SER A 114 -15.07 34.89 -22.33
CA SER A 114 -14.58 35.40 -23.60
C SER A 114 -15.23 36.75 -23.83
N THR A 115 -14.44 37.80 -23.71
CA THR A 115 -14.90 39.19 -23.88
C THR A 115 -14.03 39.93 -24.89
N ARG A 116 -14.29 41.23 -25.05
CA ARG A 116 -13.51 42.11 -25.91
C ARG A 116 -13.19 43.42 -25.20
N ILE A 117 -12.11 44.05 -25.65
CA ILE A 117 -11.78 45.42 -25.27
C ILE A 117 -12.86 46.36 -25.83
N ARG A 118 -13.50 47.14 -24.95
CA ARG A 118 -14.54 48.11 -25.29
C ARG A 118 -13.97 49.49 -25.56
N SER A 119 -13.10 49.96 -24.68
CA SER A 119 -12.38 51.23 -24.82
C SER A 119 -10.97 51.10 -24.29
N ILE A 120 -10.06 51.90 -24.83
CA ILE A 120 -8.64 51.93 -24.43
C ILE A 120 -8.32 53.35 -23.99
N TYR A 121 -7.60 53.47 -22.88
CA TYR A 121 -7.07 54.72 -22.37
C TYR A 121 -5.54 54.62 -22.26
N PRO A 122 -4.80 54.73 -23.38
CA PRO A 122 -3.36 54.46 -23.41
C PRO A 122 -2.56 55.39 -22.49
N ASN A 123 -2.94 56.67 -22.42
CA ASN A 123 -2.30 57.67 -21.56
C ASN A 123 -2.39 57.34 -20.07
N TRP A 124 -3.38 56.53 -19.67
CA TRP A 124 -3.59 56.10 -18.29
C TRP A 124 -3.23 54.62 -18.07
N GLY A 125 -2.86 53.90 -19.13
CA GLY A 125 -2.44 52.50 -19.05
C GLY A 125 -3.57 51.53 -18.67
N PHE A 126 -4.84 51.82 -18.98
CA PHE A 126 -5.94 50.89 -18.71
C PHE A 126 -6.93 50.77 -19.86
N VAL A 127 -7.69 49.69 -19.84
CA VAL A 127 -8.76 49.37 -20.78
C VAL A 127 -10.06 49.08 -20.03
N THR A 128 -11.19 49.25 -20.73
CA THR A 128 -12.49 48.78 -20.26
C THR A 128 -12.95 47.59 -21.10
N LEU A 129 -13.60 46.64 -20.45
CA LEU A 129 -14.07 45.39 -21.07
C LEU A 129 -15.59 45.41 -21.24
N ALA A 130 -16.07 44.76 -22.29
CA ALA A 130 -17.50 44.54 -22.52
C ALA A 130 -18.07 43.35 -21.70
N ALA A 131 -17.47 43.07 -20.55
CA ALA A 131 -17.86 42.02 -19.62
C ALA A 131 -17.55 42.48 -18.18
N GLY A 132 -18.37 42.01 -17.24
CA GLY A 132 -18.20 42.25 -15.81
C GLY A 132 -18.41 40.98 -14.99
N ASP A 133 -18.84 41.13 -13.75
CA ASP A 133 -19.09 40.03 -12.81
C ASP A 133 -20.05 38.98 -13.38
N THR A 134 -21.14 39.41 -14.03
CA THR A 134 -22.13 38.50 -14.64
C THR A 134 -21.58 37.63 -15.76
N SER A 135 -20.48 38.06 -16.37
CA SER A 135 -19.79 37.34 -17.45
C SER A 135 -18.60 36.53 -16.94
N GLY A 136 -18.33 36.57 -15.64
CA GLY A 136 -17.25 35.83 -15.00
C GLY A 136 -15.93 36.57 -14.86
N VAL A 137 -15.93 37.90 -14.95
CA VAL A 137 -14.72 38.71 -14.67
C VAL A 137 -14.54 38.83 -13.15
N VAL A 138 -13.35 38.51 -12.65
CA VAL A 138 -13.02 38.57 -11.21
C VAL A 138 -12.00 39.68 -10.95
N ALA A 139 -12.21 40.45 -9.89
CA ALA A 139 -11.28 41.50 -9.47
C ALA A 139 -9.91 40.90 -9.11
N ASN A 140 -8.84 41.64 -9.39
CA ASN A 140 -7.45 41.20 -9.19
C ASN A 140 -7.06 39.95 -10.02
N SER A 141 -7.82 39.63 -11.06
CA SER A 141 -7.48 38.56 -12.00
C SER A 141 -6.61 39.04 -13.16
N THR A 142 -5.72 38.16 -13.64
CA THR A 142 -5.01 38.39 -14.90
C THR A 142 -5.87 37.92 -16.08
N LEU A 143 -5.90 38.71 -17.14
CA LEU A 143 -6.52 38.37 -18.42
C LEU A 143 -5.49 38.46 -19.54
N ASP A 144 -5.62 37.59 -20.54
CA ASP A 144 -4.78 37.56 -21.72
C ASP A 144 -5.55 38.18 -22.91
N VAL A 145 -4.93 39.16 -23.58
CA VAL A 145 -5.45 39.73 -24.83
C VAL A 145 -4.94 38.91 -25.99
N VAL A 146 -5.83 38.39 -26.84
CA VAL A 146 -5.50 37.47 -27.92
C VAL A 146 -5.92 38.06 -29.27
N ARG A 147 -4.99 38.07 -30.21
CA ARG A 147 -5.21 38.41 -31.62
C ARG A 147 -4.54 37.35 -32.49
N ASP A 148 -5.24 36.85 -33.50
CA ASP A 148 -4.76 35.80 -34.41
C ASP A 148 -4.26 34.50 -33.72
N GLY A 149 -4.83 34.20 -32.55
CA GLY A 149 -4.48 33.02 -31.76
C GLY A 149 -3.28 33.20 -30.83
N SER A 150 -2.61 34.35 -30.87
CA SER A 150 -1.46 34.68 -30.01
C SER A 150 -1.82 35.70 -28.93
N THR A 151 -1.25 35.53 -27.73
CA THR A 151 -1.40 36.51 -26.65
C THR A 151 -0.51 37.72 -26.94
N ILE A 152 -1.12 38.89 -27.10
CA ILE A 152 -0.45 40.15 -27.44
C ILE A 152 -0.23 41.08 -26.24
N ALA A 153 -0.95 40.86 -25.13
CA ALA A 153 -0.77 41.61 -23.89
C ALA A 153 -1.40 40.88 -22.69
N LYS A 154 -1.01 41.28 -21.48
CA LYS A 154 -1.66 40.88 -20.24
C LYS A 154 -2.33 42.08 -19.58
N LEU A 155 -3.49 41.84 -18.99
CA LEU A 155 -4.27 42.82 -18.25
C LEU A 155 -4.45 42.37 -16.81
N LEU A 156 -4.42 43.30 -15.87
CA LEU A 156 -4.77 43.09 -14.47
C LEU A 156 -6.10 43.78 -14.18
N VAL A 157 -7.13 43.02 -13.81
CA VAL A 157 -8.45 43.56 -13.49
C VAL A 157 -8.39 44.35 -12.20
N THR A 158 -8.68 45.65 -12.26
CA THR A 158 -8.62 46.57 -11.12
C THR A 158 -10.01 46.91 -10.57
N GLY A 159 -11.05 46.81 -11.39
CA GLY A 159 -12.44 47.06 -10.98
C GLY A 159 -13.41 46.21 -11.77
N VAL A 160 -14.46 45.74 -11.11
CA VAL A 160 -15.51 44.92 -11.72
C VAL A 160 -16.87 45.49 -11.35
N GLU A 161 -17.68 45.75 -12.37
CA GLU A 161 -19.10 46.05 -12.24
C GLU A 161 -19.94 44.89 -12.79
N ARG A 162 -21.27 45.02 -12.75
CA ARG A 162 -22.19 43.96 -13.20
C ARG A 162 -21.93 43.50 -14.64
N ASN A 163 -21.75 44.45 -15.56
CA ASN A 163 -21.64 44.19 -17.01
C ASN A 163 -20.37 44.80 -17.65
N THR A 164 -19.53 45.45 -16.86
CA THR A 164 -18.30 46.10 -17.32
C THR A 164 -17.17 45.81 -16.33
N ALA A 165 -15.94 45.92 -16.79
CA ALA A 165 -14.76 45.81 -15.94
C ALA A 165 -13.67 46.73 -16.46
N SER A 166 -12.83 47.19 -15.54
CA SER A 166 -11.64 47.99 -15.82
C SER A 166 -10.41 47.15 -15.52
N ALA A 167 -9.45 47.16 -16.44
CA ALA A 167 -8.21 46.42 -16.28
C ALA A 167 -7.00 47.26 -16.70
N SER A 168 -5.98 47.27 -15.86
CA SER A 168 -4.70 47.91 -16.15
C SER A 168 -3.88 47.05 -17.10
N ILE A 169 -3.22 47.69 -18.05
CA ILE A 169 -2.27 47.03 -18.95
C ILE A 169 -1.02 46.70 -18.15
N VAL A 170 -0.61 45.43 -18.12
CA VAL A 170 0.61 45.02 -17.43
C VAL A 170 1.80 45.55 -18.25
N PRO A 171 2.69 46.38 -17.65
CA PRO A 171 3.89 46.87 -18.34
C PRO A 171 4.73 45.70 -18.86
N ASP A 172 5.40 45.90 -20.00
CA ASP A 172 6.28 44.92 -20.65
C ASP A 172 5.61 43.60 -21.08
N SER A 173 4.29 43.48 -20.94
CA SER A 173 3.53 42.31 -21.42
C SER A 173 3.05 42.44 -22.86
N VAL A 174 3.10 43.66 -23.41
CA VAL A 174 2.68 43.93 -24.79
C VAL A 174 3.77 43.45 -25.74
N THR A 175 3.41 42.63 -26.72
CA THR A 175 4.36 42.15 -27.73
C THR A 175 4.97 43.33 -28.50
N GLU A 176 6.27 43.23 -28.80
CA GLU A 176 7.00 44.25 -29.58
C GLU A 176 6.24 44.61 -30.87
N ASP A 177 6.25 45.89 -31.20
CA ASP A 177 5.58 46.50 -32.36
C ASP A 177 4.06 46.29 -32.47
N THR A 178 3.40 45.85 -31.40
CA THR A 178 1.94 45.64 -31.38
C THR A 178 1.24 46.63 -30.46
N THR A 179 0.11 47.18 -30.91
CA THR A 179 -0.77 48.02 -30.09
C THR A 179 -2.10 47.34 -29.83
N LEU A 180 -2.63 47.58 -28.63
CA LEU A 180 -3.97 47.16 -28.25
C LEU A 180 -5.01 47.93 -29.05
N MET A 181 -6.06 47.24 -29.49
CA MET A 181 -7.14 47.81 -30.28
C MET A 181 -8.51 47.46 -29.68
N VAL A 182 -9.46 48.37 -29.86
CA VAL A 182 -10.86 48.10 -29.51
C VAL A 182 -11.35 46.90 -30.32
N GLY A 183 -12.02 45.96 -29.66
CA GLY A 183 -12.50 44.73 -30.27
C GLY A 183 -11.57 43.53 -30.15
N ASP A 184 -10.33 43.70 -29.67
CA ASP A 184 -9.43 42.59 -29.34
C ASP A 184 -10.09 41.62 -28.37
N ARG A 185 -9.85 40.33 -28.57
CA ARG A 185 -10.42 39.29 -27.74
C ARG A 185 -9.66 39.20 -26.43
N VAL A 186 -10.38 39.02 -25.33
CA VAL A 186 -9.82 38.89 -23.99
C VAL A 186 -10.35 37.60 -23.35
N ILE A 187 -9.43 36.79 -22.83
CA ILE A 187 -9.70 35.50 -22.19
C ILE A 187 -9.05 35.45 -20.80
N PRO A 188 -9.46 34.52 -19.92
CA PRO A 188 -8.80 34.29 -18.63
C PRO A 188 -7.31 34.07 -18.80
N GLY A 189 -6.53 34.78 -17.99
CA GLY A 189 -5.08 34.61 -17.97
C GLY A 189 -4.72 33.22 -17.46
N THR A 190 -3.81 32.56 -18.16
CA THR A 190 -3.06 31.47 -17.55
C THR A 190 -2.13 32.08 -16.50
N LYS A 191 -1.92 31.41 -15.35
CA LYS A 191 -1.00 31.90 -14.30
C LYS A 191 0.28 32.29 -15.03
N SER A 192 0.68 33.56 -14.97
CA SER A 192 2.08 33.86 -15.24
C SER A 192 2.85 33.08 -14.19
N SER A 193 3.47 31.97 -14.58
CA SER A 193 4.69 31.57 -13.92
C SER A 193 5.63 32.76 -14.10
N SER A 194 5.69 33.65 -13.11
CA SER A 194 6.82 34.56 -13.00
C SER A 194 8.02 33.64 -12.91
N LYS A 195 8.67 33.46 -14.05
CA LYS A 195 9.96 32.83 -14.16
C LYS A 195 10.85 33.68 -13.26
N ALA A 196 11.20 33.11 -12.11
CA ALA A 196 12.23 33.67 -11.26
C ALA A 196 13.52 33.58 -12.07
N GLU A 197 13.83 34.64 -12.81
CA GLU A 197 15.10 34.84 -13.49
C GLU A 197 15.65 36.21 -13.05
N SER A 198 16.95 36.19 -12.70
CA SER A 198 17.84 37.26 -12.22
C SER A 198 17.72 37.61 -10.72
N ASN A 199 18.76 37.57 -9.89
CA ASN A 199 20.20 37.29 -10.06
C ASN A 199 20.77 36.86 -8.69
#